data_AF-A0A957PZX2-F1
#
_entry.id   AF-A0A957PZX2-F1
#
_cell.length_a   1.000
_cell.length_b   1.000
_cell.length_c   1.000
_cell.angle_alpha   90.00
_cell.angle_beta   90.00
_cell.angle_gamma   90.00
#
_symmetry.space_group_name_H-M   'P 1'
#
loop_
_entity.id
_entity.type
_entity.pdbx_description
1 polymer ?
#
loop_
_entity_poly.entity_id
_entity_poly.type
_entity_poly.pdbx_seq_one_letter_code
_entity_poly.pdbx_strand_id
1 'polypeptide(L)'
;MENDTMSLNNMFERAHTVSHTMPMFNNRQRMVAKAEALNIASDLQARLDICIAAMANLVKVLYTVDADGCYVYVDSNHRILVPLPWGSSGWRKWGLRKWEAEMLRKLLIRRCEKPGMVLFGYDRQQWYLDTEAFPTMNEALLWIQRRGPTLREWRAIVEPHRTRNAERMRVRRG
;
A
#
# COMPACT_ATOMS: atom_id res chain seq x y z
N MET A 1 37.25 51.37 -20.41
CA MET A 1 36.48 50.10 -20.40
C MET A 1 37.04 49.24 -19.27
N GLU A 2 36.74 49.57 -18.01
CA GLU A 2 37.41 48.96 -16.85
C GLU A 2 36.46 48.75 -15.63
N ASN A 3 35.14 48.99 -15.80
CA ASN A 3 34.15 48.87 -14.72
C ASN A 3 33.38 47.53 -14.71
N ASP A 4 33.41 46.73 -15.78
CA ASP A 4 32.67 45.46 -15.84
C ASP A 4 33.42 44.26 -15.22
N THR A 5 34.75 44.29 -15.24
CA THR A 5 35.60 43.23 -14.66
C THR A 5 35.60 43.25 -13.12
N MET A 6 35.52 44.43 -12.50
CA MET A 6 35.39 44.55 -11.03
C MET A 6 34.02 44.10 -10.52
N SER A 7 32.95 44.30 -11.30
CA SER A 7 31.58 43.87 -10.96
C SER A 7 31.44 42.34 -10.98
N LEU A 8 32.01 41.68 -12.01
CA LEU A 8 32.02 40.23 -12.14
C LEU A 8 32.84 39.53 -11.05
N ASN A 9 34.01 40.07 -10.68
CA ASN A 9 34.83 39.51 -9.59
C ASN A 9 34.11 39.63 -8.23
N ASN A 10 33.44 40.76 -7.96
CA ASN A 10 32.64 40.92 -6.74
C ASN A 10 31.42 39.97 -6.72
N MET A 11 30.83 39.67 -7.88
CA MET A 11 29.72 38.73 -8.01
C MET A 11 30.18 37.27 -7.83
N PHE A 12 31.37 36.93 -8.32
CA PHE A 12 32.01 35.63 -8.13
C PHE A 12 32.43 35.41 -6.67
N GLU A 13 33.02 36.41 -6.03
CA GLU A 13 33.35 36.38 -4.59
C GLU A 13 32.10 36.27 -3.73
N ARG A 14 31.01 36.97 -4.07
CA ARG A 14 29.70 36.79 -3.40
C ARG A 14 29.14 35.39 -3.62
N ALA A 15 29.20 34.83 -4.83
CA ALA A 15 28.73 33.48 -5.12
C ALA A 15 29.54 32.41 -4.36
N HIS A 16 30.86 32.58 -4.28
CA HIS A 16 31.77 31.72 -3.53
C HIS A 16 31.56 31.82 -2.01
N THR A 17 31.24 33.02 -1.50
CA THR A 17 30.90 33.26 -0.09
C THR A 17 29.53 32.67 0.27
N VAL A 18 28.55 32.72 -0.65
CA VAL A 18 27.22 32.13 -0.48
C VAL A 18 27.27 30.59 -0.57
N SER A 19 28.19 30.01 -1.34
CA SER A 19 28.37 28.55 -1.37
C SER A 19 29.04 27.99 -0.11
N HIS A 20 29.83 28.82 0.60
CA HIS A 20 30.57 28.43 1.82
C HIS A 20 29.93 28.90 3.13
N THR A 21 29.01 29.86 3.08
CA THR A 21 28.13 30.16 4.22
C THR A 21 27.01 29.12 4.25
N MET A 22 27.18 28.06 5.04
CA MET A 22 26.06 27.19 5.37
C MET A 22 25.00 28.02 6.09
N PRO A 23 23.82 28.25 5.51
CA PRO A 23 22.77 28.90 6.25
C PRO A 23 22.36 27.92 7.37
N MET A 24 22.44 28.37 8.62
CA MET A 24 22.02 27.63 9.82
C MET A 24 20.49 27.48 9.84
N PHE A 25 19.92 26.76 8.86
CA PHE A 25 18.51 26.38 8.84
C PHE A 25 18.42 24.89 9.09
N ASN A 26 18.20 24.48 10.35
CA ASN A 26 17.54 23.23 10.73
C ASN A 26 17.86 21.94 9.94
N ASN A 27 19.06 21.83 9.36
CA ASN A 27 19.43 20.75 8.42
C ASN A 27 19.41 19.40 9.12
N ARG A 28 19.83 19.35 10.39
CA ARG A 28 19.72 18.17 11.24
C ARG A 28 18.26 17.75 11.46
N GLN A 29 17.35 18.68 11.77
CA GLN A 29 15.93 18.37 11.97
C GLN A 29 15.28 17.89 10.66
N ARG A 30 15.61 18.50 9.52
CA ARG A 30 15.12 18.06 8.20
C ARG A 30 15.69 16.69 7.79
N MET A 31 16.95 16.41 8.10
CA MET A 31 17.58 15.11 7.84
C MET A 31 17.00 14.02 8.75
N VAL A 32 16.80 14.30 10.03
CA VAL A 32 16.13 13.39 10.97
C VAL A 32 14.69 13.12 10.54
N ALA A 33 13.91 14.17 10.21
CA ALA A 33 12.56 14.01 9.70
C ALA A 33 12.51 13.22 8.37
N LYS A 34 13.49 13.39 7.47
CA LYS A 34 13.63 12.56 6.27
C LYS A 34 13.96 11.12 6.60
N ALA A 35 14.88 10.86 7.53
CA ALA A 35 15.24 9.51 7.95
C ALA A 35 14.07 8.79 8.65
N GLU A 36 13.32 9.50 9.50
CA GLU A 36 12.10 9.00 10.13
C GLU A 36 11.01 8.73 9.09
N ALA A 37 10.79 9.64 8.14
CA ALA A 37 9.84 9.46 7.05
C ALA A 37 10.23 8.27 6.16
N LEU A 38 11.53 8.07 5.89
CA LEU A 38 12.05 6.91 5.17
C LEU A 38 11.81 5.62 5.95
N ASN A 39 12.08 5.60 7.26
CA ASN A 39 11.86 4.44 8.12
C ASN A 39 10.36 4.06 8.17
N ILE A 40 9.48 5.06 8.31
CA ILE A 40 8.03 4.86 8.27
C ILE A 40 7.60 4.36 6.89
N ALA A 41 8.14 4.93 5.81
CA ALA A 41 7.86 4.48 4.46
C ALA A 41 8.30 3.03 4.23
N SER A 42 9.46 2.62 4.76
CA SER A 42 9.93 1.23 4.69
C SER A 42 9.09 0.27 5.52
N ASP A 43 8.64 0.64 6.73
CA ASP A 43 7.71 -0.18 7.53
C ASP A 43 6.36 -0.34 6.81
N LEU A 44 5.83 0.74 6.23
CA LEU A 44 4.57 0.68 5.48
C LEU A 44 4.67 -0.18 4.22
N GLN A 45 5.79 -0.09 3.50
CA GLN A 45 6.04 -0.93 2.33
C GLN A 45 6.15 -2.40 2.73
N ALA A 46 6.94 -2.72 3.75
CA ALA A 46 7.09 -4.10 4.21
C ALA A 46 5.74 -4.74 4.62
N ARG A 47 4.88 -3.98 5.30
CA ARG A 47 3.52 -4.45 5.65
C ARG A 47 2.63 -4.66 4.44
N LEU A 48 2.73 -3.78 3.45
CA LEU A 48 2.03 -3.94 2.19
C LEU A 48 2.50 -5.18 1.44
N ASP A 49 3.81 -5.44 1.41
CA ASP A 49 4.39 -6.61 0.74
C ASP A 49 3.91 -7.92 1.39
N ILE A 50 3.80 -7.96 2.73
CA ILE A 50 3.19 -9.09 3.44
C ILE A 50 1.74 -9.29 3.01
N CYS A 51 0.95 -8.21 2.87
CA CYS A 51 -0.43 -8.29 2.39
C CYS A 51 -0.51 -8.80 0.95
N ILE A 52 0.35 -8.31 0.06
CA ILE A 52 0.44 -8.75 -1.34
C ILE A 52 0.82 -10.22 -1.43
N ALA A 53 1.78 -10.68 -0.63
CA ALA A 53 2.16 -12.09 -0.55
C ALA A 53 1.00 -12.98 -0.10
N ALA A 54 0.21 -12.54 0.89
CA ALA A 54 -0.98 -13.25 1.32
C ALA A 54 -2.05 -13.31 0.21
N MET A 55 -2.24 -12.24 -0.57
CA MET A 55 -3.12 -12.25 -1.74
C MET A 55 -2.65 -13.25 -2.81
N ALA A 56 -1.35 -13.27 -3.12
CA ALA A 56 -0.79 -14.18 -4.11
C ALA A 56 -0.95 -15.65 -3.68
N ASN A 57 -0.77 -15.95 -2.39
CA ASN A 57 -1.02 -17.29 -1.85
C ASN A 57 -2.50 -17.66 -1.88
N LEU A 58 -3.40 -16.72 -1.61
CA LEU A 58 -4.85 -16.94 -1.77
C LEU A 58 -5.19 -17.30 -3.21
N VAL A 59 -4.64 -16.60 -4.21
CA VAL A 59 -4.87 -16.91 -5.63
C VAL A 59 -4.52 -18.37 -5.93
N LYS A 60 -3.36 -18.86 -5.48
CA LYS A 60 -2.98 -20.27 -5.68
C LYS A 60 -4.02 -21.25 -5.12
N VAL A 61 -4.60 -20.93 -3.98
CA VAL A 61 -5.67 -21.74 -3.37
C VAL A 61 -6.94 -21.65 -4.22
N LEU A 62 -7.40 -20.45 -4.58
CA LEU A 62 -8.68 -20.27 -5.28
C LEU A 62 -8.71 -20.91 -6.67
N TYR A 63 -7.58 -20.97 -7.36
CA TYR A 63 -7.47 -21.62 -8.68
C TYR A 63 -7.19 -23.12 -8.60
N THR A 64 -7.30 -23.73 -7.41
CA THR A 64 -7.28 -25.19 -7.29
C THR A 64 -8.56 -25.76 -7.91
N VAL A 65 -8.39 -26.69 -8.85
CA VAL A 65 -9.48 -27.40 -9.52
C VAL A 65 -9.51 -28.87 -9.09
N ASP A 66 -10.70 -29.47 -9.09
CA ASP A 66 -10.88 -30.90 -8.89
C ASP A 66 -10.62 -31.71 -10.17
N ALA A 67 -10.91 -33.01 -10.13
CA ALA A 67 -10.73 -33.92 -11.27
C ALA A 67 -11.61 -33.58 -12.47
N ASP A 68 -12.74 -32.88 -12.24
CA ASP A 68 -13.69 -32.47 -13.26
C ASP A 68 -13.41 -31.06 -13.80
N GLY A 69 -12.34 -30.41 -13.31
CA GLY A 69 -11.95 -29.06 -13.71
C GLY A 69 -12.74 -27.96 -13.02
N CYS A 70 -13.54 -28.27 -12.00
CA CYS A 70 -14.31 -27.28 -11.25
C CYS A 70 -13.46 -26.66 -10.14
N TYR A 71 -13.65 -25.35 -9.88
CA TYR A 71 -12.97 -24.69 -8.77
C TYR A 71 -13.44 -25.24 -7.41
N VAL A 72 -12.48 -25.65 -6.58
CA VAL A 72 -12.78 -26.28 -5.27
C VAL A 72 -13.29 -25.25 -4.25
N TYR A 73 -12.82 -24.01 -4.34
CA TYR A 73 -13.04 -22.98 -3.31
C TYR A 73 -13.82 -21.76 -3.81
N VAL A 74 -14.39 -21.86 -5.00
CA VAL A 74 -15.20 -20.82 -5.64
C VAL A 74 -16.48 -21.49 -6.14
N ASP A 75 -17.65 -20.98 -5.75
CA ASP A 75 -18.91 -21.53 -6.23
C ASP A 75 -19.26 -21.05 -7.65
N SER A 76 -20.35 -21.59 -8.21
CA SER A 76 -20.83 -21.24 -9.55
C SER A 76 -21.25 -19.77 -9.72
N ASN A 77 -21.44 -19.03 -8.62
CA ASN A 77 -21.70 -17.59 -8.62
C ASN A 77 -20.42 -16.79 -8.34
N HIS A 78 -19.26 -17.40 -8.51
CA HIS A 78 -17.94 -16.81 -8.28
C HIS A 78 -17.64 -16.41 -6.83
N ARG A 79 -18.45 -16.85 -5.86
CA ARG A 79 -18.25 -16.49 -4.46
C ARG A 79 -17.14 -17.34 -3.86
N ILE A 80 -16.28 -16.69 -3.09
CA ILE A 80 -15.16 -17.34 -2.40
C ILE A 80 -15.67 -18.06 -1.14
N LEU A 81 -15.35 -19.35 -1.02
CA LEU A 81 -15.86 -20.23 0.04
C LEU A 81 -14.88 -20.40 1.22
N VAL A 82 -13.65 -19.90 1.10
CA VAL A 82 -12.61 -20.02 2.13
C VAL A 82 -12.45 -18.73 2.96
N PRO A 83 -12.00 -18.82 4.22
CA PRO A 83 -11.66 -17.65 5.01
C PRO A 83 -10.58 -16.80 4.33
N LEU A 84 -10.85 -15.52 4.12
CA LEU A 84 -9.95 -14.60 3.40
C LEU A 84 -8.85 -14.02 4.30
N PRO A 85 -7.67 -13.64 3.75
CA PRO A 85 -6.62 -12.94 4.49
C PRO A 85 -7.13 -11.66 5.15
N TRP A 86 -7.99 -10.92 4.46
CA TRP A 86 -8.62 -9.69 4.95
C TRP A 86 -10.01 -9.93 5.60
N GLY A 87 -10.34 -11.19 5.88
CA GLY A 87 -11.56 -11.60 6.58
C GLY A 87 -11.38 -11.62 8.09
N SER A 88 -12.48 -11.46 8.83
CA SER A 88 -12.49 -11.45 10.31
C SER A 88 -11.99 -12.76 10.93
N SER A 89 -12.20 -13.89 10.25
CA SER A 89 -11.83 -15.25 10.70
C SER A 89 -10.59 -15.82 10.02
N GLY A 90 -10.10 -15.20 8.93
CA GLY A 90 -9.04 -15.78 8.09
C GLY A 90 -7.64 -15.23 8.40
N TRP A 91 -7.51 -13.97 8.82
CA TRP A 91 -6.23 -13.25 8.88
C TRP A 91 -5.06 -14.01 9.51
N ARG A 92 -5.27 -14.69 10.64
CA ARG A 92 -4.21 -15.46 11.33
C ARG A 92 -3.72 -16.66 10.52
N LYS A 93 -4.61 -17.33 9.77
CA LYS A 93 -4.25 -18.47 8.89
C LYS A 93 -3.37 -18.06 7.73
N TRP A 94 -3.44 -16.79 7.33
CA TRP A 94 -2.68 -16.21 6.23
C TRP A 94 -1.44 -15.43 6.69
N GLY A 95 -1.04 -15.58 7.97
CA GLY A 95 0.14 -14.93 8.53
C GLY A 95 0.02 -13.41 8.70
N LEU A 96 -1.18 -12.84 8.51
CA LEU A 96 -1.39 -11.42 8.73
C LEU A 96 -1.58 -11.11 10.21
N ARG A 97 -1.39 -9.85 10.58
CA ARG A 97 -1.94 -9.29 11.82
C ARG A 97 -3.35 -8.79 11.57
N LYS A 98 -4.18 -8.75 12.62
CA LYS A 98 -5.56 -8.24 12.54
C LYS A 98 -5.65 -6.87 11.87
N TRP A 99 -4.75 -5.96 12.25
CA TRP A 99 -4.71 -4.61 11.68
C TRP A 99 -4.35 -4.61 10.17
N GLU A 100 -3.40 -5.43 9.73
CA GLU A 100 -3.03 -5.56 8.31
C GLU A 100 -4.23 -6.05 7.49
N ALA A 101 -4.93 -7.07 7.98
CA ALA A 101 -6.13 -7.60 7.37
C ALA A 101 -7.26 -6.55 7.27
N GLU A 102 -7.49 -5.76 8.33
CA GLU A 102 -8.50 -4.70 8.33
C GLU A 102 -8.17 -3.58 7.33
N MET A 103 -6.91 -3.18 7.23
CA MET A 103 -6.48 -2.15 6.27
C MET A 103 -6.55 -2.67 4.83
N LEU A 104 -6.14 -3.92 4.60
CA LEU A 104 -6.25 -4.58 3.31
C LEU A 104 -7.71 -4.69 2.86
N ARG A 105 -8.61 -5.07 3.77
CA ARG A 105 -10.06 -5.12 3.49
C ARG A 105 -10.58 -3.77 3.00
N LYS A 106 -10.26 -2.69 3.73
CA LYS A 106 -10.70 -1.33 3.37
C LYS A 106 -10.16 -0.89 2.01
N LEU A 107 -8.90 -1.22 1.73
CA LEU A 107 -8.28 -0.91 0.44
C LEU A 107 -9.01 -1.63 -0.70
N LEU A 108 -9.26 -2.94 -0.56
CA LEU A 108 -9.91 -3.74 -1.60
C LEU A 108 -11.37 -3.33 -1.83
N ILE A 109 -12.12 -3.02 -0.76
CA ILE A 109 -13.49 -2.47 -0.88
C ILE A 109 -13.46 -1.14 -1.64
N ARG A 110 -12.53 -0.23 -1.30
CA ARG A 110 -12.38 1.06 -2.01
C ARG A 110 -12.03 0.90 -3.48
N ARG A 111 -11.38 -0.21 -3.87
CA ARG A 111 -11.14 -0.52 -5.29
C ARG A 111 -12.41 -0.99 -5.99
N CYS A 112 -13.30 -1.70 -5.32
CA CYS A 112 -14.59 -2.12 -5.86
C CYS A 112 -15.54 -0.93 -6.09
N GLU A 113 -15.37 0.17 -5.35
CA GLU A 113 -16.17 1.41 -5.52
C GLU A 113 -15.82 2.19 -6.80
N LYS A 114 -14.69 1.88 -7.44
CA LYS A 114 -14.21 2.57 -8.64
C LYS A 114 -14.44 1.71 -9.87
N PRO A 115 -14.82 2.29 -11.02
CA PRO A 115 -14.86 1.57 -12.29
C PRO A 115 -13.47 1.01 -12.63
N GLY A 116 -13.41 -0.27 -12.96
CA GLY A 116 -12.18 -0.94 -13.40
C GLY A 116 -12.20 -2.43 -13.12
N MET A 117 -11.27 -3.16 -13.75
CA MET A 117 -11.11 -4.59 -13.52
C MET A 117 -10.48 -4.85 -12.14
N VAL A 118 -11.21 -5.53 -11.27
CA VAL A 118 -10.76 -5.93 -9.93
C VAL A 118 -10.74 -7.45 -9.83
N LEU A 119 -9.64 -8.02 -9.34
CA LEU A 119 -9.55 -9.47 -9.16
C LEU A 119 -10.52 -9.98 -8.08
N PHE A 120 -10.70 -9.20 -7.02
CA PHE A 120 -11.58 -9.52 -5.89
C PHE A 120 -12.72 -8.52 -5.84
N GLY A 121 -13.92 -8.96 -6.21
CA GLY A 121 -15.16 -8.19 -6.11
C GLY A 121 -15.76 -8.26 -4.70
N TYR A 122 -16.46 -7.21 -4.30
CA TYR A 122 -17.18 -7.16 -3.03
C TYR A 122 -18.59 -6.63 -3.24
N ASP A 123 -19.60 -7.46 -2.98
CA ASP A 123 -21.01 -7.10 -3.04
C ASP A 123 -21.79 -7.81 -1.93
N ARG A 124 -22.86 -7.19 -1.41
CA ARG A 124 -23.75 -7.75 -0.37
C ARG A 124 -23.01 -8.44 0.79
N GLN A 125 -21.91 -7.82 1.24
CA GLN A 125 -21.03 -8.33 2.30
C GLN A 125 -20.25 -9.63 1.98
N GLN A 126 -20.29 -10.09 0.74
CA GLN A 126 -19.58 -11.27 0.25
C GLN A 126 -18.46 -10.89 -0.71
N TRP A 127 -17.49 -11.78 -0.82
CA TRP A 127 -16.34 -11.62 -1.72
C TRP A 127 -16.43 -12.60 -2.87
N TYR A 128 -16.04 -12.11 -4.04
CA TYR A 128 -16.12 -12.82 -5.31
C TYR A 128 -14.75 -12.80 -5.99
N LEU A 129 -14.45 -13.84 -6.75
CA LEU A 129 -13.28 -13.90 -7.64
C LEU A 129 -13.74 -13.66 -9.07
N ASP A 130 -13.18 -12.67 -9.76
CA ASP A 130 -13.54 -12.42 -11.15
C ASP A 130 -12.82 -13.39 -12.10
N THR A 131 -13.37 -14.61 -12.24
CA THR A 131 -12.79 -15.63 -13.11
C THR A 131 -13.07 -15.39 -14.59
N GLU A 132 -13.99 -14.48 -14.93
CA GLU A 132 -14.25 -14.10 -16.32
C GLU A 132 -13.15 -13.18 -16.85
N ALA A 133 -12.77 -12.16 -16.07
CA ALA A 133 -11.68 -11.27 -16.42
C ALA A 133 -10.29 -11.91 -16.21
N PHE A 134 -10.20 -12.88 -15.30
CA PHE A 134 -8.96 -13.59 -14.96
C PHE A 134 -9.18 -15.12 -15.00
N PRO A 135 -9.33 -15.72 -16.19
CA PRO A 135 -9.59 -17.16 -16.34
C PRO A 135 -8.48 -18.06 -15.81
N THR A 136 -7.24 -17.58 -15.71
CA THR A 136 -6.11 -18.41 -15.26
C THR A 136 -5.42 -17.87 -14.01
N MET A 137 -4.83 -18.78 -13.23
CA MET A 137 -4.02 -18.43 -12.06
C MET A 137 -2.90 -17.46 -12.43
N ASN A 138 -2.26 -17.67 -13.58
CA ASN A 138 -1.16 -16.83 -14.05
C ASN A 138 -1.61 -15.39 -14.33
N GLU A 139 -2.78 -15.20 -14.92
CA GLU A 139 -3.34 -13.86 -15.16
C GLU A 139 -3.71 -13.15 -13.86
N ALA A 140 -4.29 -13.86 -12.90
CA ALA A 140 -4.57 -13.32 -11.57
C ALA A 140 -3.29 -12.91 -10.84
N LEU A 141 -2.24 -13.73 -10.87
CA LEU A 141 -0.93 -13.40 -10.28
C LEU A 141 -0.26 -12.22 -11.01
N LEU A 142 -0.37 -12.16 -12.33
CA LEU A 142 0.14 -11.04 -13.12
C LEU A 142 -0.61 -9.74 -12.79
N TRP A 143 -1.91 -9.80 -12.54
CA TRP A 143 -2.69 -8.66 -12.06
C TRP A 143 -2.20 -8.20 -10.70
N ILE A 144 -1.94 -9.12 -9.74
CA ILE A 144 -1.37 -8.76 -8.44
C ILE A 144 -0.03 -8.05 -8.62
N GLN A 145 0.84 -8.56 -9.49
CA GLN A 145 2.16 -7.97 -9.74
C GLN A 145 2.09 -6.57 -10.39
N ARG A 146 1.23 -6.39 -11.41
CA ARG A 146 1.20 -5.17 -12.22
C ARG A 146 0.22 -4.12 -11.71
N ARG A 147 -0.88 -4.55 -11.10
CA ARG A 147 -2.03 -3.71 -10.71
C ARG A 147 -2.48 -3.97 -9.27
N GLY A 148 -1.74 -4.74 -8.49
CA GLY A 148 -2.03 -4.98 -7.08
C GLY A 148 -2.00 -3.71 -6.23
N PRO A 149 -2.36 -3.81 -4.94
CA PRO A 149 -2.33 -2.69 -4.00
C PRO A 149 -1.01 -1.92 -4.04
N THR A 150 -1.06 -0.60 -4.14
CA THR A 150 0.12 0.26 -4.17
C THR A 150 0.39 0.92 -2.81
N LEU A 151 1.64 1.33 -2.57
CA LEU A 151 2.00 2.06 -1.34
C LEU A 151 1.19 3.36 -1.17
N ARG A 152 0.88 4.02 -2.28
CA ARG A 152 0.05 5.23 -2.29
C ARG A 152 -1.36 4.94 -1.76
N GLU A 153 -2.00 3.88 -2.23
CA GLU A 153 -3.33 3.49 -1.75
C GLU A 153 -3.28 3.02 -0.29
N TRP A 154 -2.24 2.26 0.06
CA TRP A 154 -2.03 1.80 1.43
C TRP A 154 -1.93 2.96 2.42
N ARG A 155 -1.11 3.98 2.12
CA ARG A 155 -1.01 5.22 2.92
C ARG A 155 -2.36 5.91 3.10
N ALA A 156 -3.12 6.04 2.00
CA ALA A 156 -4.43 6.68 2.02
C ALA A 156 -5.47 5.96 2.91
N ILE A 157 -5.26 4.67 3.23
CA ILE A 157 -6.10 3.90 4.16
C ILE A 157 -5.55 3.95 5.59
N VAL A 158 -4.23 3.82 5.73
CA VAL A 158 -3.55 3.71 7.03
C VAL A 158 -3.54 5.03 7.80
N GLU A 159 -3.27 6.15 7.13
CA GLU A 159 -3.13 7.46 7.78
C GLU A 159 -4.41 7.89 8.53
N PRO A 160 -5.62 7.87 7.92
CA PRO A 160 -6.85 8.19 8.65
C PRO A 160 -7.18 7.21 9.78
N HIS A 161 -6.68 5.98 9.71
CA HIS A 161 -6.87 5.00 10.77
C HIS A 161 -5.95 5.28 11.96
N ARG A 162 -4.69 5.66 11.71
CA ARG A 162 -3.74 6.07 12.77
C ARG A 162 -4.25 7.30 13.52
N THR A 163 -4.73 8.32 12.82
CA THR A 163 -5.27 9.54 13.45
C THR A 163 -6.46 9.23 14.36
N ARG A 164 -7.43 8.45 13.88
CA ARG A 164 -8.60 8.05 14.69
C ARG A 164 -8.24 7.23 15.92
N ASN A 165 -7.25 6.33 15.80
CA ASN A 165 -6.79 5.56 16.96
C ASN A 165 -6.06 6.44 17.97
N ALA A 166 -5.24 7.40 17.52
CA ALA A 166 -4.57 8.34 18.41
C ALA A 166 -5.58 9.21 19.19
N GLU A 167 -6.63 9.67 18.52
CA GLU A 167 -7.71 10.44 19.13
C GLU A 167 -8.48 9.63 20.19
N ARG A 168 -8.88 8.39 19.86
CA ARG A 168 -9.52 7.47 20.82
C ARG A 168 -8.67 7.23 22.06
N MET A 169 -7.36 7.10 21.90
CA MET A 169 -6.43 6.88 23.01
C MET A 169 -6.23 8.12 23.87
N ARG A 170 -6.36 9.33 23.32
CA ARG A 170 -6.33 10.58 24.07
C ARG A 170 -7.59 10.74 24.94
N VAL A 171 -8.77 10.50 24.36
CA VAL A 171 -10.06 10.60 25.08
C VAL A 171 -10.15 9.60 26.24
N ARG A 172 -9.53 8.43 26.13
CA ARG A 172 -9.54 7.41 27.19
C ARG A 172 -8.57 7.68 28.35
N ARG A 173 -7.62 8.62 28.17
CA ARG A 173 -6.57 8.95 29.15
C ARG A 173 -6.81 10.28 29.87
N GLY A 174 -7.75 11.10 29.41
CA GLY A 174 -8.26 12.27 30.12
C GLY A 174 -9.56 11.92 30.83
#